data_AF-A0AAW5U8I4-F1
#
_entry.id   AF-A0AAW5U8I4-F1
#
_cell.length_a   1.000
_cell.length_b   1.000
_cell.length_c   1.000
_cell.angle_alpha   90.00
_cell.angle_beta   90.00
_cell.angle_gamma   90.00
#
_symmetry.space_group_name_H-M   'P 1'
#
loop_
_entity.id
_entity.type
_entity.pdbx_description
1 polymer ?
#
loop_
_entity_poly.entity_id
_entity_poly.type
_entity_poly.pdbx_seq_one_letter_code
_entity_poly.pdbx_strand_id
1 'polypeptide(L)'
;MKVLVFIFIVFSFLGVSAEENMSIEKEYDVVCSIYNGGRHNSNKAPLRYNRILLQVTELMVSVVDGADSPQPSVLSFYSGDGTLLYRKQCILENGVVISMAPDIINKVSRITIVLNDCEFIGFIK
;
A
#
# COMPACT_ATOMS: atom_id res chain seq x y z
N MET A 1 -57.32 -28.72 -3.05
CA MET A 1 -55.86 -28.53 -2.91
C MET A 1 -55.33 -27.89 -4.21
N LYS A 2 -55.40 -26.56 -4.34
CA LYS A 2 -55.01 -25.78 -5.54
C LYS A 2 -54.55 -24.37 -5.13
N VAL A 3 -53.61 -24.26 -4.19
CA VAL A 3 -53.11 -22.93 -3.73
C VAL A 3 -51.63 -22.99 -3.34
N LEU A 4 -50.80 -23.78 -4.04
CA LEU A 4 -49.39 -23.95 -3.66
C LEU A 4 -48.41 -23.96 -4.84
N VAL A 5 -48.77 -23.36 -5.97
CA VAL A 5 -47.85 -23.23 -7.13
C VAL A 5 -47.47 -21.78 -7.43
N PHE A 6 -48.14 -20.79 -6.82
CA PHE A 6 -47.85 -19.37 -7.08
C PHE A 6 -46.68 -18.77 -6.28
N ILE A 7 -46.13 -19.49 -5.29
CA ILE A 7 -45.06 -18.95 -4.43
C ILE A 7 -43.68 -19.04 -5.11
N PHE A 8 -43.49 -19.92 -6.09
CA PHE A 8 -42.17 -20.07 -6.72
C PHE A 8 -41.85 -19.00 -7.77
N ILE A 9 -42.84 -18.30 -8.34
CA ILE A 9 -42.59 -17.37 -9.46
C ILE A 9 -42.23 -15.96 -8.96
N VAL A 10 -42.69 -15.56 -7.77
CA VAL A 10 -42.40 -14.22 -7.22
C VAL A 10 -40.98 -14.14 -6.64
N PHE A 11 -40.38 -15.25 -6.24
CA PHE A 11 -38.99 -15.28 -5.75
C PHE A 11 -37.94 -15.38 -6.86
N SER A 12 -38.32 -15.66 -8.11
CA SER A 12 -37.38 -15.73 -9.22
C SER A 12 -37.00 -14.35 -9.81
N PHE A 13 -37.66 -13.26 -9.38
CA PHE A 13 -37.39 -11.90 -9.86
C PHE A 13 -36.69 -10.99 -8.84
N LEU A 14 -36.39 -11.49 -7.64
CA LEU A 14 -35.34 -10.90 -6.79
C LEU A 14 -33.97 -11.43 -7.23
N GLY A 15 -33.73 -11.39 -8.55
CA GLY A 15 -32.41 -11.19 -9.09
C GLY A 15 -31.96 -9.81 -8.65
N VAL A 16 -31.54 -9.71 -7.39
CA VAL A 16 -30.60 -8.67 -6.96
C VAL A 16 -29.32 -9.00 -7.69
N SER A 17 -29.25 -8.54 -8.94
CA SER A 17 -28.00 -8.22 -9.59
C SER A 17 -27.43 -7.07 -8.78
N ALA A 18 -26.84 -7.41 -7.63
CA ALA A 18 -25.72 -6.66 -7.15
C ALA A 18 -24.67 -6.85 -8.24
N GLU A 19 -24.67 -5.95 -9.22
CA GLU A 19 -23.41 -5.53 -9.79
C GLU A 19 -22.60 -5.06 -8.57
N GLU A 20 -21.89 -6.01 -7.96
CA GLU A 20 -20.63 -5.68 -7.31
C GLU A 20 -19.86 -4.98 -8.40
N ASN A 21 -19.90 -3.65 -8.36
CA ASN A 21 -18.81 -2.85 -8.87
C ASN A 21 -17.60 -3.34 -8.06
N MET A 22 -16.99 -4.44 -8.52
CA MET A 22 -15.63 -4.80 -8.19
C MET A 22 -14.85 -3.61 -8.72
N SER A 23 -14.67 -2.60 -7.86
CA SER A 23 -13.66 -1.59 -8.06
C SER A 23 -12.40 -2.39 -8.28
N ILE A 24 -11.87 -2.32 -9.49
CA ILE A 24 -10.57 -2.89 -9.83
C ILE A 24 -9.62 -2.18 -8.87
N GLU A 25 -9.30 -2.82 -7.74
CA GLU A 25 -8.41 -2.26 -6.73
C GLU A 25 -7.11 -1.96 -7.47
N LYS A 26 -6.78 -0.67 -7.58
CA LYS A 26 -5.56 -0.28 -8.27
C LYS A 26 -4.38 -0.73 -7.42
N GLU A 27 -3.67 -1.72 -7.94
CA GLU A 27 -2.46 -2.26 -7.33
C GLU A 27 -1.24 -1.68 -8.03
N TYR A 28 -0.30 -1.17 -7.24
CA TYR A 28 0.92 -0.53 -7.70
C TYR A 28 2.13 -1.21 -7.05
N ASP A 29 3.01 -1.77 -7.89
CA ASP A 29 4.34 -2.19 -7.45
C ASP A 29 5.26 -0.96 -7.35
N VAL A 30 5.65 -0.62 -6.13
CA VAL A 30 6.48 0.55 -5.83
C VAL A 30 7.85 0.07 -5.37
N VAL A 31 8.87 0.32 -6.19
CA VAL A 31 10.27 0.07 -5.83
C VAL A 31 10.83 1.30 -5.12
N CYS A 32 11.01 1.21 -3.80
CA CYS A 32 11.68 2.22 -3.01
C CYS A 32 13.19 1.96 -3.04
N SER A 33 13.98 2.92 -3.55
CA SER A 33 15.45 2.81 -3.59
C SER A 33 16.09 3.76 -2.59
N ILE A 34 17.27 3.43 -2.07
CA ILE A 34 18.02 4.35 -1.19
C ILE A 34 18.22 5.69 -1.91
N TYR A 35 17.84 6.77 -1.24
CA TYR A 35 18.13 8.13 -1.64
C TYR A 35 19.40 8.63 -0.92
N ASN A 36 20.48 8.78 -1.69
CA ASN A 36 21.78 9.22 -1.18
C ASN A 36 21.88 10.75 -0.96
N GLY A 37 20.77 11.49 -0.99
CA GLY A 37 20.74 12.95 -1.01
C GLY A 37 20.97 13.67 0.34
N GLY A 38 21.37 12.97 1.40
CA GLY A 38 21.70 13.62 2.68
C GLY A 38 22.42 12.68 3.65
N ARG A 39 23.75 12.86 3.78
CA ARG A 39 24.64 12.20 4.76
C ARG A 39 24.70 10.67 4.66
N HIS A 40 25.21 10.15 3.56
CA HIS A 40 25.81 8.81 3.61
C HIS A 40 27.06 8.87 4.49
N ASN A 41 27.06 8.17 5.62
CA ASN A 41 28.27 7.95 6.40
C ASN A 41 29.14 7.00 5.58
N SER A 42 30.22 7.50 4.96
CA SER A 42 31.12 6.74 4.08
C SER A 42 31.82 5.56 4.77
N ASN A 43 31.74 5.48 6.10
CA ASN A 43 32.35 4.44 6.93
C ASN A 43 31.44 3.26 7.25
N LYS A 44 30.16 3.26 6.83
CA LYS A 44 29.29 2.09 6.92
C LYS A 44 29.28 1.38 5.58
N ALA A 45 29.56 0.07 5.59
CA ALA A 45 29.46 -0.78 4.41
C ALA A 45 28.10 -0.54 3.71
N PRO A 46 28.04 -0.56 2.36
CA PRO A 46 26.76 -0.47 1.66
C PRO A 46 25.86 -1.58 2.19
N LEU A 47 24.74 -1.17 2.82
CA LEU A 47 23.72 -2.09 3.27
C LEU A 47 23.28 -2.89 2.03
N ARG A 48 23.24 -4.22 2.13
CA ARG A 48 22.76 -5.08 1.03
C ARG A 48 21.34 -4.71 0.57
N TYR A 49 20.60 -3.99 1.40
CA TYR A 49 19.26 -3.45 1.19
C TYR A 49 19.28 -2.18 0.35
N ASN A 50 19.65 -2.25 -0.93
CA ASN A 50 19.59 -1.07 -1.81
C ASN A 50 18.15 -0.70 -2.20
N ARG A 51 17.19 -1.60 -1.97
CA ARG A 51 15.80 -1.46 -2.40
C ARG A 51 14.85 -2.13 -1.41
N ILE A 52 13.67 -1.55 -1.25
CA ILE A 52 12.51 -2.13 -0.57
C ILE A 52 11.40 -2.18 -1.62
N LEU A 53 10.82 -3.36 -1.85
CA LEU A 53 9.69 -3.52 -2.74
C LEU A 53 8.40 -3.41 -1.93
N LEU A 54 7.55 -2.46 -2.31
CA LEU A 54 6.23 -2.30 -1.73
C LEU A 54 5.18 -2.68 -2.77
N GLN A 55 4.11 -3.32 -2.31
CA GLN A 55 2.87 -3.46 -3.05
C GLN A 55 1.86 -2.51 -2.41
N VAL A 56 1.32 -1.58 -3.20
CA VAL A 56 0.45 -0.52 -2.72
C VAL A 56 -0.91 -0.65 -3.37
N THR A 57 -1.97 -0.71 -2.56
CA THR A 57 -3.35 -0.64 -3.02
C THR A 57 -4.03 0.61 -2.48
N GLU A 58 -5.30 0.84 -2.80
CA GLU A 58 -6.06 2.00 -2.31
C GLU A 58 -6.13 2.09 -0.77
N LEU A 59 -6.03 0.94 -0.08
CA LEU A 59 -6.24 0.85 1.37
C LEU A 59 -5.05 0.29 2.15
N MET A 60 -4.00 -0.20 1.49
CA MET A 60 -2.87 -0.80 2.18
C MET A 60 -1.55 -0.62 1.45
N VAL A 61 -0.47 -0.73 2.23
CA VAL A 61 0.90 -0.87 1.77
C VAL A 61 1.44 -2.16 2.36
N SER A 62 1.92 -3.08 1.53
CA SER A 62 2.56 -4.32 1.94
C SER A 62 4.04 -4.29 1.57
N VAL A 63 4.90 -4.76 2.46
CA VAL A 63 6.33 -4.95 2.18
C VAL A 63 6.51 -6.32 1.54
N VAL A 64 6.87 -6.35 0.25
CA VAL A 64 7.06 -7.60 -0.48
C VAL A 64 8.46 -8.16 -0.25
N ASP A 65 9.47 -7.28 -0.30
CA ASP A 65 10.88 -7.67 -0.19
C ASP A 65 11.77 -6.49 0.28
N GLY A 66 12.98 -6.80 0.75
CA GLY A 66 14.00 -5.82 1.16
C GLY A 66 14.02 -5.46 2.66
N ALA A 67 13.18 -6.12 3.48
CA ALA A 67 13.14 -5.98 4.93
C ALA A 67 13.34 -7.34 5.64
N ASP A 68 14.56 -7.89 5.54
CA ASP A 68 14.92 -9.25 6.05
C ASP A 68 14.79 -9.41 7.58
N SER A 69 14.70 -8.31 8.32
CA SER A 69 14.50 -8.34 9.77
C SER A 69 13.51 -7.25 10.20
N PRO A 70 12.69 -7.48 11.24
CA PRO A 70 11.78 -6.46 11.77
C PRO A 70 12.54 -5.23 12.25
N GLN A 71 12.21 -4.05 11.70
CA GLN A 71 12.88 -2.80 12.07
C GLN A 71 11.90 -1.63 12.20
N PRO A 72 12.03 -0.80 13.26
CA PRO A 72 11.20 0.38 13.43
C PRO A 72 11.47 1.37 12.30
N SER A 73 10.40 1.83 11.66
CA SER A 73 10.46 2.64 10.45
C SER A 73 9.36 3.70 10.45
N VAL A 74 9.56 4.70 9.59
CA VAL A 74 8.55 5.73 9.33
C VAL A 74 8.24 5.77 7.85
N LEU A 75 6.98 5.51 7.51
CA LEU A 75 6.43 5.75 6.17
C LEU A 75 5.87 7.16 6.10
N SER A 76 6.27 7.91 5.07
CA SER A 76 5.74 9.24 4.75
C SER A 76 5.23 9.27 3.32
N PHE A 77 4.05 9.86 3.12
CA PHE A 77 3.33 9.84 1.86
C PHE A 77 3.13 11.28 1.37
N TYR A 78 3.53 11.58 0.14
CA TYR A 78 3.54 12.93 -0.41
C TYR A 78 2.71 13.02 -1.69
N SER A 79 2.02 14.15 -1.90
CA SER A 79 1.35 14.50 -3.15
C SER A 79 2.32 14.92 -4.24
N GLY A 80 1.82 15.11 -5.47
CA GLY A 80 2.62 15.51 -6.65
C GLY A 80 3.34 16.86 -6.51
N ASP A 81 2.83 17.75 -5.67
CA ASP A 81 3.45 19.05 -5.33
C ASP A 81 4.48 18.96 -4.19
N GLY A 82 4.66 17.77 -3.61
CA GLY A 82 5.58 17.55 -2.48
C GLY A 82 4.98 17.79 -1.10
N THR A 83 3.68 18.08 -0.98
CA THR A 83 3.00 18.22 0.33
C THR A 83 2.93 16.87 1.05
N LEU A 84 3.27 16.84 2.35
CA LEU A 84 3.13 15.63 3.19
C LEU A 84 1.64 15.39 3.49
N LEU A 85 1.10 14.30 2.98
CA LEU A 85 -0.29 13.91 3.16
C LEU A 85 -0.51 13.06 4.42
N TYR A 86 0.42 12.12 4.67
CA TYR A 86 0.28 11.17 5.76
C TYR A 86 1.63 10.67 6.23
N ARG A 87 1.71 10.32 7.52
CA ARG A 87 2.87 9.70 8.14
C ARG A 87 2.44 8.61 9.11
N LYS A 88 3.12 7.46 9.06
CA LYS A 88 2.86 6.33 9.95
C LYS A 88 4.15 5.72 10.46
N GLN A 89 4.22 5.53 11.77
CA GLN A 89 5.24 4.70 12.39
C GLN A 89 4.82 3.23 12.30
N CYS A 90 5.75 2.37 11.91
CA CYS A 90 5.48 0.95 11.73
C CYS A 90 6.74 0.11 12.00
N ILE A 91 6.56 -1.19 12.11
CA ILE A 91 7.65 -2.16 11.97
C ILE A 91 7.66 -2.59 10.50
N LEU A 92 8.80 -2.43 9.85
CA LEU A 92 9.03 -2.86 8.48
C LEU A 92 9.61 -4.27 8.51
N GLU A 93 8.92 -5.22 7.89
CA GLU A 93 9.30 -6.63 7.77
C GLU A 93 8.59 -7.20 6.54
N ASN A 94 9.26 -8.11 5.82
CA ASN A 94 8.66 -8.76 4.65
C ASN A 94 7.34 -9.47 5.02
N GLY A 95 6.29 -9.23 4.22
CA GLY A 95 4.94 -9.73 4.43
C GLY A 95 4.06 -8.89 5.37
N VAL A 96 4.59 -7.83 5.98
CA VAL A 96 3.79 -6.94 6.82
C VAL A 96 2.88 -6.06 5.97
N VAL A 97 1.60 -6.08 6.31
CA VAL A 97 0.57 -5.24 5.72
C VAL A 97 0.29 -4.05 6.64
N ILE A 98 0.34 -2.86 6.06
CA ILE A 98 0.16 -1.58 6.75
C ILE A 98 -1.11 -0.94 6.20
N SER A 99 -2.18 -0.95 6.99
CA SER A 99 -3.44 -0.32 6.60
C SER A 99 -3.30 1.20 6.49
N MET A 100 -3.94 1.77 5.48
CA MET A 100 -3.97 3.19 5.17
C MET A 100 -5.37 3.73 5.39
N ALA A 101 -5.48 5.03 5.68
CA ALA A 101 -6.79 5.67 5.65
C ALA A 101 -7.28 5.76 4.19
N PRO A 102 -8.60 5.70 3.96
CA PRO A 102 -9.17 5.83 2.62
C PRO A 102 -8.70 7.11 1.92
N ASP A 103 -8.60 7.07 0.59
CA ASP A 103 -8.27 8.19 -0.28
C ASP A 103 -6.88 8.84 -0.11
N ILE A 104 -6.03 8.33 0.78
CA ILE A 104 -4.65 8.80 0.88
C ILE A 104 -3.91 8.44 -0.40
N ILE A 105 -3.91 7.16 -0.77
CA ILE A 105 -3.09 6.63 -1.88
C ILE A 105 -3.44 7.27 -3.23
N ASN A 106 -4.72 7.58 -3.47
CA ASN A 106 -5.19 8.25 -4.69
C ASN A 106 -4.55 9.64 -4.90
N LYS A 107 -4.00 10.26 -3.86
CA LYS A 107 -3.34 11.57 -3.91
C LYS A 107 -1.83 11.46 -3.79
N VAL A 108 -1.29 10.26 -3.56
CA VAL A 108 0.14 10.03 -3.34
C VAL A 108 0.86 9.90 -4.67
N SER A 109 1.95 10.66 -4.82
CA SER A 109 2.91 10.51 -5.91
C SER A 109 4.21 9.86 -5.43
N ARG A 110 4.56 10.04 -4.15
CA ARG A 110 5.84 9.63 -3.58
C ARG A 110 5.67 9.07 -2.17
N ILE A 111 6.29 7.92 -1.94
CA ILE A 111 6.44 7.29 -0.62
C ILE A 111 7.90 7.41 -0.21
N THR A 112 8.15 7.81 1.04
CA THR A 112 9.48 7.70 1.64
C THR A 112 9.45 6.80 2.87
N ILE A 113 10.48 5.96 3.00
CA ILE A 113 10.71 5.10 4.17
C ILE A 113 11.99 5.58 4.84
N VAL A 114 11.92 5.90 6.13
CA VAL A 114 13.11 6.15 6.94
C VAL A 114 13.42 4.88 7.74
N LEU A 115 14.60 4.32 7.51
CA LEU A 115 15.09 3.09 8.13
C LEU A 115 16.58 3.25 8.47
N ASN A 116 16.98 3.10 9.74
CA ASN A 116 18.38 3.22 10.19
C ASN A 116 19.14 4.44 9.62
N ASP A 117 18.54 5.63 9.74
CA ASP A 117 19.06 6.90 9.21
C ASP A 117 19.20 6.97 7.67
N CYS A 118 18.70 5.96 6.95
CA CYS A 118 18.64 5.94 5.50
C CYS A 118 17.22 6.28 5.05
N GLU A 119 17.09 7.15 4.05
CA GLU A 119 15.82 7.43 3.40
C GLU A 119 15.73 6.64 2.10
N PHE A 120 14.64 5.89 1.93
CA PHE A 120 14.29 5.23 0.68
C PHE A 120 13.14 5.98 0.04
N ILE A 121 13.18 6.15 -1.27
CA ILE A 121 12.16 6.88 -2.03
C ILE A 121 11.60 5.98 -3.13
N GLY A 122 10.28 5.88 -3.17
CA GLY A 122 9.51 5.23 -4.23
C GLY A 122 8.46 6.18 -4.78
N PHE A 123 8.09 5.99 -6.05
CA PHE A 123 7.08 6.79 -6.73
C PHE A 123 5.91 5.91 -7.18
N ILE A 124 4.69 6.40 -7.00
CA ILE A 124 3.47 5.78 -7.53
C ILE A 124 3.18 6.44 -8.88
N LYS A 125 2.96 5.63 -9.92
CA LYS A 125 2.64 6.10 -11.28
C LYS A 125 1.16 5.93 -11.59
#